data_AF-A0A7J5TSU5-F1
#
_entry.id   AF-A0A7J5TSU5-F1
#
_cell.length_a   1.000
_cell.length_b   1.000
_cell.length_c   1.000
_cell.angle_alpha   90.00
_cell.angle_beta   90.00
_cell.angle_gamma   90.00
#
_symmetry.space_group_name_H-M   'P 1'
#
loop_
_entity.id
_entity.type
_entity.pdbx_description
1 polymer ?
#
loop_
_entity_poly.entity_id
_entity_poly.type
_entity_poly.pdbx_seq_one_letter_code
_entity_poly.pdbx_strand_id
1 'polypeptide(L)'
;MNKEQFTLEYKAPNRFPSTCFITVYRDIPLVIASETGVGMSVTNAAELIATEVVNRCKLDPVRLLFVEHYPESQRPKPYGESFDLVTFTWDGTTARNPDWRNLPNDEFEQILQAINV
;
A
#
# COMPACT_ATOMS: atom_id res chain seq x y z
N MET A 1 4.43 17.07 -9.25
CA MET A 1 4.71 15.86 -8.46
C MET A 1 4.89 14.66 -9.36
N ASN A 2 5.93 13.86 -9.14
CA ASN A 2 6.14 12.63 -9.89
C ASN A 2 5.27 11.51 -9.29
N LYS A 3 4.06 11.35 -9.83
CA LYS A 3 3.06 10.35 -9.45
C LYS A 3 3.00 9.24 -10.50
N GLU A 4 3.10 7.99 -10.07
CA GLU A 4 2.95 6.81 -10.90
C GLU A 4 1.78 5.96 -10.38
N GLN A 5 0.98 5.39 -11.28
CA GLN A 5 -0.14 4.52 -10.92
C GLN A 5 -0.18 3.29 -11.80
N PHE A 6 -0.45 2.13 -11.21
CA PHE A 6 -0.60 0.87 -11.95
C PHE A 6 -1.37 -0.16 -11.13
N THR A 7 -1.99 -1.11 -11.83
CA THR A 7 -2.46 -2.35 -11.20
C THR A 7 -1.28 -3.27 -10.98
N LEU A 8 -1.13 -3.77 -9.75
CA LEU A 8 -0.19 -4.82 -9.42
C LEU A 8 -0.91 -6.15 -9.39
N GLU A 9 -0.53 -7.05 -10.28
CA GLU A 9 -0.87 -8.46 -10.18
C GLU A 9 0.16 -9.16 -9.31
N TYR A 10 -0.29 -9.93 -8.34
CA TYR A 10 0.59 -10.71 -7.47
C TYR A 10 0.03 -12.10 -7.21
N LYS A 11 0.93 -13.05 -7.03
CA LYS A 11 0.58 -14.42 -6.65
C LYS A 11 0.76 -14.57 -5.16
N ALA A 12 -0.36 -14.56 -4.45
CA ALA A 12 -0.39 -14.90 -3.04
C ALA A 12 0.17 -16.33 -2.79
N PRO A 13 0.61 -16.66 -1.57
CA PRO A 13 1.15 -18.00 -1.24
C PRO A 13 0.19 -19.15 -1.59
N ASN A 14 -1.12 -18.90 -1.56
CA ASN A 14 -2.16 -19.85 -1.96
C ASN A 14 -2.31 -20.02 -3.50
N ARG A 15 -1.45 -19.35 -4.29
CA ARG A 15 -1.42 -19.35 -5.77
C ARG A 15 -2.65 -18.76 -6.45
N PHE A 16 -3.56 -18.11 -5.72
CA PHE A 16 -4.66 -17.40 -6.34
C PHE A 16 -4.16 -16.10 -6.99
N PRO A 17 -4.50 -15.85 -8.27
CA PRO A 17 -4.29 -14.56 -8.89
C PRO A 17 -4.97 -13.49 -8.05
N SER A 18 -4.20 -12.50 -7.64
CA SER A 18 -4.66 -11.41 -6.79
C SER A 18 -4.21 -10.09 -7.40
N THR A 19 -4.97 -9.02 -7.16
CA THR A 19 -4.62 -7.69 -7.66
C THR A 19 -4.80 -6.63 -6.59
N CYS A 20 -4.05 -5.54 -6.72
CA CYS A 20 -4.32 -4.30 -6.00
C CYS A 20 -3.97 -3.13 -6.91
N PHE A 21 -4.47 -1.94 -6.59
CA PHE A 21 -4.12 -0.72 -7.31
C PHE A 21 -3.04 0.04 -6.53
N ILE A 22 -1.91 0.29 -7.17
CA ILE A 22 -0.77 0.98 -6.58
C ILE A 22 -0.74 2.42 -7.05
N THR A 23 -0.60 3.34 -6.09
CA THR A 23 -0.19 4.72 -6.34
C THR A 23 1.15 4.97 -5.67
N VAL A 24 2.12 5.48 -6.43
CA VAL A 24 3.45 5.85 -5.94
C VAL A 24 3.64 7.35 -6.12
N TYR A 25 3.96 8.03 -5.03
CA TYR A 25 4.53 9.37 -5.03
C TYR A 25 6.04 9.24 -4.88
N ARG A 26 6.83 9.84 -5.77
CA ARG A 26 8.30 9.65 -5.77
C ARG A 26 9.06 10.73 -5.00
N ASP A 27 8.51 11.94 -4.94
CA ASP A 27 9.14 13.08 -4.26
C ASP A 27 9.16 12.87 -2.74
N ILE A 28 8.14 12.20 -2.22
CA ILE A 28 8.07 11.61 -0.89
C ILE A 28 7.72 10.14 -1.16
N PRO A 29 8.58 9.17 -0.82
CA PRO A 29 8.43 7.76 -1.19
C PRO A 29 7.23 7.11 -0.46
N LEU A 30 6.04 7.55 -0.85
CA LEU A 30 4.74 7.12 -0.37
C LEU A 30 4.15 6.18 -1.40
N VAL A 31 3.80 4.99 -0.95
CA VAL A 31 3.08 3.98 -1.70
C VAL A 31 1.72 3.79 -1.06
N ILE A 32 0.67 3.85 -1.86
CA ILE A 32 -0.69 3.50 -1.44
C ILE A 32 -1.08 2.24 -2.21
N ALA A 33 -1.34 1.15 -1.48
CA ALA A 33 -1.88 -0.09 -2.02
C ALA A 33 -3.38 -0.16 -1.73
N SER A 34 -4.19 0.02 -2.77
CA SER A 34 -5.65 0.03 -2.67
C SER A 34 -6.25 -1.32 -3.02
N GLU A 35 -7.14 -1.81 -2.17
CA GLU A 35 -7.88 -3.05 -2.36
C GLU A 35 -8.76 -2.98 -3.63
N THR A 36 -8.78 -4.06 -4.40
CA THR A 36 -9.65 -4.19 -5.59
C THR A 36 -10.73 -5.26 -5.41
N GLY A 37 -10.68 -6.03 -4.32
CA GLY A 37 -11.60 -7.13 -4.05
C GLY A 37 -11.30 -8.40 -4.84
N VAL A 38 -10.17 -8.47 -5.56
CA VAL A 38 -9.77 -9.61 -6.39
C VAL A 38 -8.62 -10.38 -5.75
N GLY A 39 -8.91 -11.59 -5.29
CA GLY A 39 -7.93 -12.53 -4.76
C GLY A 39 -7.65 -12.33 -3.27
N MET A 40 -6.39 -12.48 -2.86
CA MET A 40 -5.95 -12.19 -1.49
C MET A 40 -6.02 -10.70 -1.23
N SER A 41 -6.42 -10.31 -0.03
CA SER A 41 -6.44 -8.91 0.39
C SER A 41 -5.04 -8.31 0.44
N VAL A 42 -4.95 -6.98 0.30
CA VAL A 42 -3.70 -6.23 0.51
C VAL A 42 -3.06 -6.54 1.86
N THR A 43 -3.81 -6.56 2.96
CA THR A 43 -3.31 -6.84 4.32
C THR A 43 -2.52 -8.15 4.40
N ASN A 44 -3.14 -9.24 3.92
CA ASN A 44 -2.52 -10.57 3.94
C ASN A 44 -1.33 -10.71 2.98
N ALA A 45 -1.17 -9.79 2.03
CA ALA A 45 -0.10 -9.78 1.05
C ALA A 45 0.86 -8.60 1.23
N ALA A 46 0.79 -7.86 2.35
CA ALA A 46 1.48 -6.58 2.54
C ALA A 46 3.00 -6.68 2.28
N GLU A 47 3.66 -7.68 2.86
CA GLU A 47 5.10 -7.90 2.68
C GLU A 47 5.45 -8.19 1.21
N LEU A 48 4.64 -9.00 0.53
CA LEU A 48 4.85 -9.35 -0.88
C LEU A 48 4.67 -8.11 -1.77
N ILE A 49 3.60 -7.36 -1.56
CA ILE A 49 3.28 -6.15 -2.31
C ILE A 49 4.36 -5.09 -2.10
N ALA A 50 4.73 -4.81 -0.85
CA ALA A 50 5.76 -3.82 -0.52
C ALA A 50 7.11 -4.18 -1.16
N THR A 51 7.52 -5.45 -1.05
CA THR A 51 8.74 -5.97 -1.70
C THR A 51 8.71 -5.77 -3.21
N GLU A 52 7.60 -6.13 -3.86
CA GLU A 52 7.45 -6.02 -5.31
C GLU A 52 7.49 -4.55 -5.76
N VAL A 53 6.77 -3.66 -5.08
CA VAL A 53 6.74 -2.23 -5.42
C VAL A 53 8.12 -1.60 -5.21
N VAL A 54 8.82 -1.89 -4.12
CA VAL A 54 10.19 -1.40 -3.89
C VAL A 54 11.12 -1.84 -5.02
N ASN A 55 11.08 -3.12 -5.39
CA ASN A 55 11.95 -3.67 -6.43
C ASN A 55 11.61 -3.15 -7.84
N ARG A 56 10.32 -3.03 -8.15
CA ARG A 56 9.81 -2.55 -9.44
C ARG A 56 10.07 -1.06 -9.63
N CYS A 57 9.74 -0.26 -8.63
CA CYS A 57 9.82 1.20 -8.70
C CYS A 57 11.18 1.77 -8.27
N LYS A 58 12.11 0.91 -7.83
CA LYS A 58 13.47 1.28 -7.35
C LYS A 58 13.41 2.28 -6.20
N LEU A 59 12.54 2.01 -5.23
CA LEU A 59 12.39 2.85 -4.04
C LEU A 59 13.42 2.48 -2.97
N ASP A 60 13.75 3.43 -2.10
CA ASP A 60 14.54 3.15 -0.90
C ASP A 60 13.62 2.55 0.19
N PRO A 61 13.81 1.28 0.58
CA PRO A 61 12.95 0.63 1.57
C PRO A 61 12.97 1.33 2.94
N VAL A 62 14.11 1.91 3.33
CA VAL A 62 14.27 2.56 4.65
C VAL A 62 13.44 3.84 4.75
N ARG A 63 13.13 4.47 3.61
CA ARG A 63 12.38 5.72 3.54
C ARG A 63 10.90 5.51 3.21
N LEU A 64 10.49 4.29 2.90
CA LEU A 64 9.15 3.98 2.40
C LEU A 64 8.06 4.31 3.44
N LEU A 65 7.08 5.10 3.03
CA LEU A 65 5.78 5.19 3.69
C LEU A 65 4.82 4.30 2.90
N PHE A 66 4.33 3.22 3.51
CA PHE A 66 3.38 2.31 2.86
C PHE A 66 2.02 2.43 3.52
N VAL A 67 1.01 2.75 2.74
CA VAL A 67 -0.37 2.90 3.20
C VAL A 67 -1.23 1.85 2.52
N GLU A 68 -1.97 1.09 3.31
CA GLU A 68 -3.07 0.27 2.81
C GLU A 68 -4.31 1.14 2.73
N HIS A 69 -5.03 1.02 1.62
CA HIS A 69 -6.27 1.74 1.39
C HIS A 69 -7.39 0.73 1.13
N TYR A 70 -8.48 0.86 1.89
CA TYR A 70 -9.67 0.03 1.80
C TYR A 70 -10.84 0.88 1.33
N PRO A 71 -11.14 0.91 0.01
CA PRO A 71 -12.23 1.73 -0.50
C PRO A 71 -13.57 1.27 0.06
N GLU A 72 -14.50 2.20 0.30
CA GLU A 72 -15.86 1.86 0.77
C GLU A 72 -16.54 0.82 -0.14
N SER A 73 -16.32 0.91 -1.46
CA SER A 73 -16.89 -0.02 -2.45
C SER A 73 -16.46 -1.48 -2.26
N GLN A 74 -15.33 -1.72 -1.58
CA GLN A 74 -14.78 -3.06 -1.33
C GLN A 74 -15.07 -3.55 0.09
N ARG A 75 -15.81 -2.79 0.90
CA ARG A 75 -16.09 -3.12 2.29
C ARG A 75 -17.57 -3.38 2.54
N PRO A 76 -17.91 -4.35 3.41
CA PRO A 76 -19.29 -4.53 3.83
C PRO A 76 -19.73 -3.35 4.70
N LYS A 77 -21.00 -2.95 4.58
CA LYS A 77 -21.58 -1.97 5.50
C LYS A 77 -21.62 -2.53 6.93
N PRO A 78 -21.42 -1.72 7.98
CA PRO A 78 -21.36 -0.24 7.99
C PRO A 78 -19.94 0.33 7.83
N TYR A 79 -18.94 -0.46 7.44
CA TYR A 79 -17.56 0.02 7.34
C TYR A 79 -17.39 0.97 6.15
N GLY A 80 -16.88 2.17 6.42
CA GLY A 80 -16.51 3.15 5.40
C GLY A 80 -15.09 2.95 4.87
N GLU A 81 -14.66 3.86 4.01
CA GLU A 81 -13.27 3.95 3.57
C GLU A 81 -12.32 4.12 4.77
N SER A 82 -11.21 3.40 4.76
CA SER A 82 -10.16 3.54 5.79
C SER A 82 -8.77 3.31 5.24
N PHE A 83 -7.79 3.76 6.02
CA PHE A 83 -6.37 3.64 5.71
C PHE A 83 -5.61 3.11 6.90
N ASP A 84 -4.58 2.31 6.64
CA ASP A 84 -3.61 1.89 7.66
C ASP A 84 -2.20 2.21 7.16
N LEU A 85 -1.39 2.82 8.02
CA LEU A 85 0.05 2.94 7.80
C LEU A 85 0.71 1.64 8.20
N VAL A 86 1.51 1.08 7.30
CA VAL A 86 2.22 -0.18 7.53
C VAL A 86 3.72 0.09 7.52
N THR A 87 4.37 -0.37 8.58
CA THR A 87 5.84 -0.38 8.65
C THR A 87 6.35 -1.81 8.54
N PHE A 88 7.59 -1.97 8.08
CA PHE A 88 8.21 -3.27 7.88
C PHE A 88 9.62 -3.28 8.46
N THR A 89 10.04 -4.45 8.91
CA THR A 89 11.47 -4.77 8.98
C THR A 89 11.96 -5.10 7.58
N TRP A 90 13.10 -4.56 7.16
CA TRP A 90 13.66 -4.81 5.83
C TRP A 90 14.90 -5.69 5.90
N ASP A 91 14.90 -6.75 5.09
CA ASP A 91 16.08 -7.55 4.75
C ASP A 91 16.49 -7.24 3.30
N GLY A 92 17.39 -6.26 3.14
CA GLY A 92 17.66 -5.64 1.85
C GLY A 92 16.41 -4.95 1.29
N THR A 93 15.90 -5.42 0.15
CA THR A 93 14.65 -4.92 -0.45
C THR A 93 13.45 -5.81 -0.15
N THR A 94 13.59 -6.77 0.75
CA THR A 94 12.52 -7.70 1.12
C THR A 94 11.85 -7.24 2.41
N ALA A 95 10.55 -6.99 2.35
CA ALA A 95 9.74 -6.62 3.51
C ALA A 95 9.45 -7.84 4.39
N ARG A 96 9.48 -7.62 5.70
CA ARG A 96 9.22 -8.60 6.75
C ARG A 96 8.48 -7.97 7.93
N ASN A 97 7.77 -8.77 8.69
CA ASN A 97 7.20 -8.41 10.00
C ASN A 97 6.40 -7.09 9.94
N PRO A 98 5.30 -7.06 9.17
CA PRO A 98 4.46 -5.88 9.06
C PRO A 98 3.89 -5.48 10.42
N ASP A 99 3.86 -4.18 10.68
CA ASP A 99 3.20 -3.59 11.83
C ASP A 99 2.23 -2.51 11.34
N TRP A 100 0.95 -2.67 11.68
CA TRP A 100 -0.14 -1.82 11.22
C TRP A 100 -0.52 -0.81 12.28
N ARG A 101 -0.60 0.46 11.87
CA ARG A 101 -1.21 1.53 12.66
C ARG A 101 -2.37 2.11 11.88
N ASN A 102 -3.52 2.23 12.51
CA ASN A 102 -4.63 2.96 11.90
C ASN A 102 -4.21 4.38 11.55
N LEU A 103 -4.51 4.79 10.31
CA LEU A 103 -4.28 6.13 9.81
C LEU A 103 -5.64 6.80 9.59
N PRO A 104 -6.08 7.69 10.50
CA PRO A 104 -7.34 8.40 10.36
C PRO A 104 -7.44 9.14 9.02
N ASN A 105 -8.64 9.19 8.44
CA ASN A 105 -8.84 9.77 7.11
C ASN A 105 -8.41 11.24 7.05
N ASP A 106 -8.63 12.02 8.11
CA ASP A 106 -8.18 13.41 8.20
C ASP A 106 -6.65 13.55 8.26
N GLU A 107 -5.95 12.63 8.94
CA GLU A 107 -4.48 12.56 8.94
C GLU A 107 -3.95 12.20 7.55
N PHE A 108 -4.59 11.24 6.87
CA PHE A 108 -4.23 10.86 5.49
C PHE A 108 -4.43 12.03 4.50
N GLU A 109 -5.56 12.74 4.59
CA GLU A 109 -5.82 13.92 3.78
C GLU A 109 -4.80 15.04 4.02
N GLN A 110 -4.38 15.26 5.26
CA GLN A 110 -3.31 16.22 5.58
C GLN A 110 -1.98 15.82 4.95
N ILE A 111 -1.63 14.52 4.94
CA ILE A 111 -0.45 14.02 4.23
C ILE A 111 -0.58 14.35 2.75
N LEU A 112 -1.70 14.00 2.12
CA LEU A 112 -1.92 14.29 0.70
C LEU A 112 -1.87 15.79 0.38
N GLN A 113 -2.39 16.65 1.25
CA GLN A 113 -2.29 18.09 1.06
C GLN A 113 -0.84 18.56 1.15
N ALA A 114 -0.10 18.12 2.18
CA ALA A 114 1.30 18.50 2.39
C ALA A 114 2.23 18.10 1.24
N ILE A 115 1.92 17.00 0.54
CA ILE A 115 2.72 16.54 -0.61
C ILE A 115 2.30 17.18 -1.94
N ASN A 116 1.09 17.75 -2.02
CA ASN A 116 0.55 18.40 -3.23
C ASN A 116 0.83 19.91 -3.31
N VAL A 117 1.51 20.50 -2.32
CA VAL A 117 1.91 21.93 -2.31
C VAL A 117 3.16 22.19 -3.14
#